data_AF-A0A1Q3GQT4-F1
#
_entry.id   AF-A0A1Q3GQT4-F1
#
_cell.length_a   1.000
_cell.length_b   1.000
_cell.length_c   1.000
_cell.angle_alpha   90.00
_cell.angle_beta   90.00
_cell.angle_gamma   90.00
#
_symmetry.space_group_name_H-M   'P 1'
#
loop_
_entity.id
_entity.type
_entity.pdbx_description
1 polymer ?
#
loop_
_entity_poly.entity_id
_entity_poly.type
_entity_poly.pdbx_seq_one_letter_code
_entity_poly.pdbx_strand_id
1 'polypeptide(L)'
;MEKLLSETFYNNLKEVLSNNFETNQHKVILEKVDWEAEAQKVLTDLTVFFSTINTAKLKDFEIDEIGVIDLCWNEYGGDIEVDFMPDNNFDTAFDEGCIMNNSAVDNDKFFETHFDVNGEGSWAKIGDDYHQIISLYYHLINEIIGVVTQQEEFQNLPKKSPCHIGFAFFHDEERTKIFSVD
;
A
#
# COMPACT_ATOMS: atom_id res chain seq x y z
N MET A 1 23.09 -4.16 0.80
CA MET A 1 21.73 -3.67 0.53
C MET A 1 21.63 -2.32 1.17
N GLU A 2 21.18 -1.32 0.42
CA GLU A 2 20.89 0.01 0.99
C GLU A 2 19.65 -0.11 1.87
N LYS A 3 19.58 0.66 2.95
CA LYS A 3 18.42 0.62 3.86
C LYS A 3 17.27 1.40 3.25
N LEU A 4 16.09 0.79 3.19
CA LEU A 4 14.84 1.38 2.74
C LEU A 4 14.13 2.15 3.86
N LEU A 5 14.27 1.71 5.11
CA LEU A 5 13.55 2.30 6.25
C LEU A 5 14.44 3.24 7.07
N SER A 6 13.98 4.48 7.25
CA SER A 6 14.66 5.48 8.07
C SER A 6 14.34 5.33 9.57
N GLU A 7 15.02 6.12 10.41
CA GLU A 7 14.66 6.23 11.83
C GLU A 7 13.21 6.72 12.04
N THR A 8 12.65 7.48 11.09
CA THR A 8 11.26 7.93 11.12
C THR A 8 10.31 6.73 11.15
N PHE A 9 10.51 5.74 10.27
CA PHE A 9 9.71 4.52 10.29
C PHE A 9 9.78 3.81 11.65
N TYR A 10 10.97 3.64 12.21
CA TYR A 10 11.13 2.95 13.49
C TYR A 10 10.57 3.74 14.68
N ASN A 11 10.45 5.07 14.57
CA ASN A 11 9.72 5.87 15.55
C ASN A 11 8.20 5.68 15.41
N ASN A 12 7.67 5.67 14.18
CA ASN A 12 6.26 5.36 13.92
C ASN A 12 5.91 3.94 14.39
N LEU A 13 6.79 2.96 14.16
CA LEU A 13 6.64 1.59 14.67
C LEU A 13 6.49 1.58 16.19
N LYS A 14 7.35 2.30 16.93
CA LYS A 14 7.24 2.40 18.39
C LYS A 14 5.94 3.06 18.83
N GLU A 15 5.49 4.08 18.11
CA GLU A 15 4.23 4.78 18.40
C GLU A 15 3.04 3.84 18.21
N VAL A 16 2.96 3.16 17.06
CA VAL A 16 1.93 2.15 16.79
C VAL A 16 1.95 1.04 17.85
N LEU A 17 3.12 0.53 18.21
CA LEU A 17 3.28 -0.50 19.25
C LEU A 17 2.95 0.01 20.67
N SER A 18 2.89 1.32 20.88
CA SER A 18 2.50 1.92 22.16
C SER A 18 0.98 2.06 22.33
N ASN A 19 0.22 1.90 21.23
CA ASN A 19 -1.24 1.87 21.27
C ASN A 19 -1.75 0.66 22.07
N ASN A 20 -3.02 0.71 22.47
CA ASN A 20 -3.66 -0.42 23.13
C ASN A 20 -3.88 -1.54 22.11
N PHE A 21 -3.17 -2.65 22.30
CA PHE A 21 -3.47 -3.91 21.61
C PHE A 21 -4.48 -4.70 22.43
N GLU A 22 -5.48 -5.28 21.76
CA GLU A 22 -6.37 -6.27 22.36
C GLU A 22 -5.58 -7.48 22.84
N THR A 23 -4.57 -7.88 22.06
CA THR A 23 -3.71 -9.02 22.38
C THR A 23 -2.23 -8.62 22.39
N ASN A 24 -1.61 -8.66 23.57
CA ASN A 24 -0.17 -8.38 23.72
C ASN A 24 0.74 -9.30 22.86
N GLN A 25 0.26 -10.49 22.48
CA GLN A 25 0.96 -11.37 21.56
C GLN A 25 1.15 -10.74 20.17
N HIS A 26 0.15 -10.05 19.62
CA HIS A 26 0.26 -9.38 18.32
C HIS A 26 1.32 -8.29 18.34
N LYS A 27 1.36 -7.48 19.40
CA LYS A 27 2.43 -6.51 19.63
C LYS A 27 3.82 -7.16 19.60
N VAL A 28 4.02 -8.24 20.37
CA VAL A 28 5.31 -8.95 20.44
C VAL A 28 5.70 -9.58 19.10
N ILE A 29 4.73 -9.98 18.28
CA ILE A 29 4.96 -10.44 16.91
C ILE A 29 5.49 -9.28 16.06
N LEU A 30 4.76 -8.15 16.02
CA LEU A 30 5.11 -6.98 15.21
C LEU A 30 6.45 -6.33 15.62
N GLU A 31 6.82 -6.40 16.90
CA GLU A 31 8.14 -5.99 17.41
C GLU A 31 9.30 -6.79 16.80
N LYS A 32 9.04 -8.01 16.33
CA LYS A 32 10.06 -8.96 15.83
C LYS A 32 10.06 -9.13 14.32
N VAL A 33 9.08 -8.56 13.62
CA VAL A 33 9.03 -8.55 12.15
C VAL A 33 10.29 -7.90 11.61
N ASP A 34 10.89 -8.51 10.59
CA ASP A 34 11.97 -7.90 9.82
C ASP A 34 11.37 -6.91 8.82
N TRP A 35 11.07 -5.71 9.32
CA TRP A 35 10.41 -4.66 8.52
C TRP A 35 11.23 -4.24 7.30
N GLU A 36 12.56 -4.39 7.33
CA GLU A 36 13.41 -4.10 6.17
C GLU A 36 13.18 -5.11 5.06
N ALA A 37 13.01 -6.40 5.42
CA ALA A 37 12.65 -7.44 4.46
C ALA A 37 11.24 -7.23 3.90
N GLU A 38 10.28 -6.82 4.75
CA GLU A 38 8.92 -6.48 4.28
C GLU A 38 8.94 -5.26 3.36
N ALA A 39 9.73 -4.22 3.66
CA ALA A 39 9.87 -3.06 2.78
C ALA A 39 10.44 -3.44 1.41
N GLN A 40 11.44 -4.33 1.38
CA GLN A 40 12.01 -4.84 0.14
C GLN A 40 11.01 -5.68 -0.66
N LYS A 41 10.18 -6.49 0.02
CA LYS A 41 9.09 -7.24 -0.61
C LYS A 41 8.09 -6.28 -1.25
N VAL A 42 7.55 -5.32 -0.51
CA VAL A 42 6.54 -4.37 -1.01
C VAL A 42 7.08 -3.55 -2.18
N LEU A 43 8.32 -3.07 -2.10
CA LEU A 43 8.99 -2.39 -3.22
C LEU A 43 9.04 -3.28 -4.47
N THR A 44 9.41 -4.55 -4.30
CA THR A 44 9.49 -5.51 -5.41
C THR A 44 8.12 -5.76 -6.02
N ASP A 45 7.11 -6.03 -5.19
CA ASP A 45 5.75 -6.35 -5.62
C ASP A 45 5.11 -5.18 -6.37
N LEU A 46 5.22 -3.95 -5.86
CA LEU A 46 4.74 -2.76 -6.54
C LEU A 46 5.46 -2.54 -7.88
N THR A 47 6.79 -2.70 -7.92
CA THR A 47 7.56 -2.56 -9.16
C THR A 47 7.12 -3.57 -10.21
N VAL A 48 6.96 -4.83 -9.80
CA VAL A 48 6.44 -5.90 -10.66
C VAL A 48 5.04 -5.57 -11.13
N PHE A 49 4.15 -5.12 -10.25
CA PHE A 49 2.78 -4.73 -10.60
C PHE A 49 2.78 -3.65 -11.70
N PHE A 50 3.53 -2.55 -11.50
CA PHE A 50 3.62 -1.46 -12.47
C PHE A 50 4.23 -1.90 -13.80
N SER A 51 5.16 -2.86 -13.80
CA SER A 51 5.70 -3.45 -15.03
C SER A 51 4.62 -4.09 -15.92
N THR A 52 3.51 -4.53 -15.31
CA THR A 52 2.41 -5.16 -16.03
C THR A 52 1.39 -4.16 -16.56
N ILE A 53 1.45 -2.89 -16.15
CA ILE A 53 0.51 -1.85 -16.56
C ILE A 53 0.99 -1.24 -17.87
N ASN A 54 0.08 -1.13 -18.84
CA ASN A 54 0.37 -0.55 -20.14
C ASN A 54 -0.86 0.17 -20.67
N THR A 55 -0.68 0.96 -21.73
CA THR A 55 -1.74 1.75 -22.35
C THR A 55 -2.92 0.92 -22.82
N ALA A 56 -2.73 -0.36 -23.20
CA ALA A 56 -3.85 -1.20 -23.61
C ALA A 56 -4.74 -1.56 -22.41
N LYS A 57 -4.15 -1.99 -21.29
CA LYS A 57 -4.88 -2.25 -20.05
C LYS A 57 -5.62 -1.01 -19.54
N LEU A 58 -4.96 0.16 -19.55
CA LEU A 58 -5.58 1.41 -19.08
C LEU A 58 -6.77 1.82 -19.97
N LYS A 59 -6.69 1.58 -21.28
CA LYS A 59 -7.78 1.87 -22.22
C LYS A 59 -9.00 0.97 -22.09
N ASP A 60 -8.84 -0.26 -21.59
CA ASP A 60 -9.97 -1.13 -21.24
C ASP A 60 -10.83 -0.51 -20.13
N PHE A 61 -10.28 0.49 -19.42
CA PHE A 61 -10.88 1.23 -18.32
C PHE A 61 -11.08 2.73 -18.63
N GLU A 62 -11.00 3.12 -19.91
CA GLU A 62 -11.18 4.52 -20.37
C GLU A 62 -10.12 5.51 -19.81
N ILE A 63 -8.95 5.01 -19.40
CA ILE A 63 -7.83 5.83 -18.90
C ILE A 63 -6.78 5.99 -20.01
N ASP A 64 -6.62 7.22 -20.51
CA ASP A 64 -5.53 7.57 -21.42
C ASP A 64 -4.24 7.95 -20.66
N GLU A 65 -4.38 8.72 -19.57
CA GLU A 65 -3.31 9.14 -18.67
C GLU A 65 -3.78 9.06 -17.22
N ILE A 66 -2.88 8.69 -16.33
CA ILE A 66 -3.12 8.53 -14.89
C ILE A 66 -2.91 9.87 -14.18
N GLY A 67 -3.93 10.36 -13.48
CA GLY A 67 -3.85 11.54 -12.61
C GLY A 67 -3.64 11.19 -11.13
N VAL A 68 -4.27 10.11 -10.66
CA VAL A 68 -4.06 9.57 -9.30
C VAL A 68 -3.83 8.06 -9.35
N ILE A 69 -2.92 7.58 -8.52
CA ILE A 69 -2.73 6.16 -8.20
C ILE A 69 -3.22 5.95 -6.78
N ASP A 70 -4.21 5.09 -6.59
CA ASP A 70 -4.76 4.73 -5.29
C ASP A 70 -4.15 3.42 -4.80
N LEU A 71 -3.55 3.44 -3.60
CA LEU A 71 -3.15 2.23 -2.89
C LEU A 71 -4.17 1.97 -1.80
N CYS A 72 -4.92 0.87 -1.91
CA CYS A 72 -5.95 0.55 -0.93
C CYS A 72 -5.68 -0.80 -0.30
N TRP A 73 -5.75 -0.86 1.03
CA TRP A 73 -5.73 -2.15 1.71
C TRP A 73 -7.09 -2.84 1.57
N ASN A 74 -7.10 -4.07 1.05
CA ASN A 74 -8.31 -4.86 0.89
C ASN A 74 -8.71 -5.46 2.24
N GLU A 75 -9.80 -4.96 2.81
CA GLU A 75 -10.38 -5.38 4.10
C GLU A 75 -10.75 -6.87 4.18
N TYR A 76 -11.02 -7.52 3.03
CA TYR A 76 -11.42 -8.92 2.96
C TYR A 76 -10.27 -9.88 2.70
N GLY A 77 -9.18 -9.41 2.11
CA GLY A 77 -8.08 -10.27 1.64
C GLY A 77 -6.72 -9.96 2.28
N GLY A 78 -6.54 -8.79 2.89
CA GLY A 78 -5.26 -8.36 3.45
C GLY A 78 -4.22 -7.91 2.44
N ASP A 79 -4.51 -8.05 1.15
CA ASP A 79 -3.68 -7.53 0.07
C ASP A 79 -3.75 -6.00 -0.03
N ILE A 80 -2.73 -5.41 -0.64
CA ILE A 80 -2.81 -4.02 -1.09
C ILE A 80 -3.15 -4.02 -2.57
N GLU A 81 -4.26 -3.39 -2.90
CA GLU A 81 -4.73 -3.16 -4.25
C GLU A 81 -4.21 -1.83 -4.78
N VAL A 82 -3.98 -1.78 -6.09
CA VAL A 82 -3.67 -0.55 -6.82
C VAL A 82 -4.77 -0.26 -7.82
N ASP A 83 -5.20 1.00 -7.83
CA ASP A 83 -6.14 1.52 -8.80
C ASP A 83 -5.67 2.85 -9.42
N PHE A 84 -6.29 3.24 -10.53
CA PHE A 84 -5.89 4.38 -11.35
C PHE A 84 -7.08 5.28 -11.68
N MET A 85 -6.89 6.58 -11.49
CA MET A 85 -7.90 7.59 -11.77
C MET A 85 -7.37 8.54 -12.84
N PRO A 86 -8.18 8.90 -13.85
CA PRO A 86 -7.75 9.80 -14.91
C PRO A 86 -7.70 11.27 -14.45
N ASP A 87 -8.53 11.69 -13.50
CA ASP A 87 -8.46 13.04 -12.93
C ASP A 87 -7.21 13.19 -12.04
N ASN A 88 -6.55 14.35 -12.11
CA ASN A 88 -5.42 14.68 -11.25
C ASN A 88 -5.77 15.68 -10.13
N ASN A 89 -7.05 16.06 -9.99
CA ASN A 89 -7.52 16.70 -8.78
C ASN A 89 -7.75 15.66 -7.68
N PHE A 90 -6.82 15.53 -6.75
CA PHE A 90 -6.87 14.50 -5.69
C PHE A 90 -8.18 14.53 -4.88
N ASP A 91 -8.78 15.71 -4.66
CA ASP A 91 -9.99 15.86 -3.87
C ASP A 91 -11.25 15.30 -4.56
N THR A 92 -11.25 15.20 -5.90
CA THR A 92 -12.41 14.78 -6.71
C THR A 92 -12.16 13.54 -7.55
N ALA A 93 -10.90 13.06 -7.63
CA ALA A 93 -10.53 11.96 -8.52
C ALA A 93 -11.23 10.63 -8.21
N PHE A 94 -11.79 10.49 -7.02
CA PHE A 94 -12.45 9.28 -6.53
C PHE A 94 -13.98 9.33 -6.70
N ASP A 95 -14.57 10.46 -7.14
CA ASP A 95 -16.02 10.66 -7.22
C ASP A 95 -16.70 9.68 -8.21
N GLU A 96 -15.97 9.24 -9.23
CA GLU A 96 -16.44 8.27 -10.22
C GLU A 96 -16.21 6.80 -9.80
N GLY A 97 -15.62 6.59 -8.62
CA GLY A 97 -15.30 5.29 -8.06
C GLY A 97 -13.98 4.70 -8.58
N CYS A 98 -13.58 3.59 -7.97
CA CYS A 98 -12.40 2.83 -8.37
C CYS A 98 -12.69 1.95 -9.59
N ILE A 99 -11.72 1.80 -10.50
CA ILE A 99 -11.96 1.28 -11.85
C ILE A 99 -11.37 -0.13 -12.06
N MET A 100 -10.17 -0.40 -11.56
CA MET A 100 -9.37 -1.59 -11.88
C MET A 100 -9.07 -2.50 -10.67
N ASN A 101 -9.04 -2.00 -9.43
CA ASN A 101 -8.88 -2.73 -8.14
C ASN A 101 -8.14 -4.08 -8.25
N ASN A 102 -6.84 -4.05 -8.60
CA ASN A 102 -6.04 -5.26 -8.70
C ASN A 102 -5.08 -5.38 -7.53
N SER A 103 -5.01 -6.58 -6.95
CA SER A 103 -3.99 -6.91 -5.94
C SER A 103 -2.59 -6.68 -6.53
N ALA A 104 -1.83 -5.82 -5.86
CA ALA A 104 -0.47 -5.46 -6.22
C ALA A 104 0.55 -6.02 -5.20
N VAL A 105 0.13 -6.18 -3.94
CA VAL A 105 0.97 -6.76 -2.87
C VAL A 105 0.17 -7.85 -2.17
N ASP A 106 0.63 -9.08 -2.33
CA ASP A 106 0.08 -10.27 -1.66
C ASP A 106 0.64 -10.37 -0.23
N ASN A 107 -0.21 -10.24 0.78
CA ASN A 107 0.20 -10.29 2.18
C ASN A 107 -0.13 -11.63 2.87
N ASP A 108 -0.63 -12.64 2.15
CA ASP A 108 -0.95 -13.95 2.75
C ASP A 108 0.24 -14.51 3.50
N LYS A 109 1.42 -14.49 2.88
CA LYS A 109 2.65 -15.02 3.50
C LYS A 109 3.05 -14.28 4.78
N PHE A 110 2.81 -12.98 4.86
CA PHE A 110 3.06 -12.20 6.06
C PHE A 110 2.15 -12.70 7.20
N PHE A 111 0.85 -12.82 6.92
CA PHE A 111 -0.13 -13.32 7.89
C PHE A 111 0.15 -14.76 8.30
N GLU A 112 0.51 -15.63 7.35
CA GLU A 112 0.81 -17.03 7.62
C GLU A 112 2.03 -17.16 8.53
N THR A 113 3.08 -16.41 8.23
CA THR A 113 4.35 -16.46 8.96
C THR A 113 4.21 -15.93 10.39
N HIS A 114 3.45 -14.85 10.57
CA HIS A 114 3.45 -14.09 11.81
C HIS A 114 2.22 -14.37 12.69
N PHE A 115 1.09 -14.72 12.09
CA PHE A 115 -0.20 -14.87 12.76
C PHE A 115 -0.85 -16.25 12.53
N ASP A 116 -0.21 -17.14 11.76
CA ASP A 116 -0.70 -18.49 11.48
C ASP A 116 -2.13 -18.45 10.87
N VAL A 117 -2.32 -17.58 9.89
CA VAL A 117 -3.58 -17.34 9.17
C VAL A 117 -3.29 -16.77 7.79
N ASN A 118 -4.14 -17.01 6.80
CA ASN A 118 -4.03 -16.30 5.53
C ASN A 118 -4.65 -14.89 5.63
N GLY A 119 -4.52 -14.10 4.59
CA GLY A 119 -5.07 -12.76 4.48
C GLY A 119 -6.59 -12.73 4.60
N GLU A 120 -7.32 -13.66 3.97
CA GLU A 120 -8.79 -13.75 4.11
C GLU A 120 -9.28 -13.96 5.56
N GLY A 121 -8.55 -14.76 6.35
CA GLY A 121 -8.89 -15.04 7.75
C GLY A 121 -8.28 -14.06 8.76
N SER A 122 -7.41 -13.17 8.29
CA SER A 122 -6.53 -12.37 9.16
C SER A 122 -7.31 -11.41 10.06
N TRP A 123 -8.27 -10.67 9.50
CA TRP A 123 -9.15 -9.78 10.27
C TRP A 123 -9.84 -10.52 11.43
N ALA A 124 -10.49 -11.65 11.13
CA ALA A 124 -11.24 -12.41 12.12
C ALA A 124 -10.36 -12.98 13.23
N LYS A 125 -9.09 -13.30 12.94
CA LYS A 125 -8.14 -13.83 13.91
C LYS A 125 -7.44 -12.75 14.73
N ILE A 126 -7.12 -11.62 14.11
CA ILE A 126 -6.31 -10.55 14.71
C ILE A 126 -7.18 -9.54 15.45
N GLY A 127 -8.44 -9.36 15.05
CA GLY A 127 -9.37 -8.41 15.67
C GLY A 127 -9.00 -6.96 15.36
N ASP A 128 -9.30 -6.06 16.30
CA ASP A 128 -9.10 -4.62 16.07
C ASP A 128 -7.61 -4.25 15.94
N ASP A 129 -6.70 -5.11 16.44
CA ASP A 129 -5.24 -4.99 16.28
C ASP A 129 -4.82 -4.97 14.80
N TYR A 130 -5.68 -5.43 13.89
CA TYR A 130 -5.42 -5.44 12.45
C TYR A 130 -5.16 -4.04 11.89
N HIS A 131 -5.85 -3.01 12.40
CA HIS A 131 -5.61 -1.63 11.98
C HIS A 131 -4.18 -1.16 12.26
N GLN A 132 -3.53 -1.72 13.31
CA GLN A 132 -2.13 -1.40 13.60
C GLN A 132 -1.20 -1.99 12.54
N ILE A 133 -1.56 -3.12 11.95
CA ILE A 133 -0.81 -3.70 10.83
C ILE A 133 -0.92 -2.79 9.60
N ILE A 134 -2.15 -2.39 9.25
CA ILE A 134 -2.39 -1.47 8.13
C ILE A 134 -1.62 -0.16 8.34
N SER A 135 -1.64 0.40 9.56
CA SER A 135 -0.88 1.61 9.91
C SER A 135 0.63 1.45 9.69
N LEU A 136 1.20 0.29 10.02
CA LEU A 136 2.62 0.01 9.77
C LEU A 136 2.92 -0.09 8.27
N TYR A 137 2.05 -0.71 7.48
CA TYR A 137 2.18 -0.73 6.02
C TYR A 137 2.02 0.65 5.39
N TYR A 138 1.10 1.49 5.89
CA TYR A 138 1.00 2.90 5.49
C TYR A 138 2.32 3.64 5.71
N HIS A 139 2.93 3.50 6.89
CA HIS A 139 4.22 4.12 7.18
C HIS A 139 5.37 3.55 6.34
N LEU A 140 5.37 2.24 6.10
CA LEU A 140 6.35 1.57 5.25
C LEU A 140 6.26 2.08 3.80
N ILE A 141 5.05 2.14 3.24
CA ILE A 141 4.81 2.62 1.87
C ILE A 141 5.25 4.08 1.72
N ASN A 142 4.95 4.93 2.70
CA ASN A 142 5.42 6.32 2.71
C ASN A 142 6.95 6.45 2.57
N GLU A 143 7.71 5.54 3.15
CA GLU A 143 9.18 5.57 3.06
C GLU A 143 9.69 5.07 1.71
N ILE A 144 9.05 4.03 1.15
CA ILE A 144 9.54 3.41 -0.09
C ILE A 144 8.96 4.02 -1.36
N ILE A 145 7.87 4.79 -1.29
CA ILE A 145 7.18 5.29 -2.50
C ILE A 145 8.07 6.19 -3.36
N GLY A 146 8.97 6.96 -2.72
CA GLY A 146 9.98 7.74 -3.45
C GLY A 146 10.93 6.86 -4.27
N VAL A 147 11.26 5.66 -3.80
CA VAL A 147 12.10 4.69 -4.52
C VAL A 147 11.29 3.97 -5.61
N VAL A 148 10.04 3.61 -5.32
CA VAL A 148 9.11 3.02 -6.31
C VAL A 148 8.97 3.95 -7.51
N THR A 149 8.78 5.25 -7.27
CA THR A 149 8.59 6.23 -8.35
C THR A 149 9.85 6.43 -9.19
N GLN A 150 11.03 6.08 -8.70
CA GLN A 150 12.30 6.14 -9.45
C GLN A 150 12.54 4.90 -10.33
N GLN A 151 11.77 3.82 -10.16
CA GLN A 151 11.90 2.63 -11.00
C GLN A 151 11.44 2.92 -12.44
N GLU A 152 12.08 2.28 -13.41
CA GLU A 152 11.80 2.47 -14.84
C GLU A 152 10.33 2.10 -15.16
N GLU A 153 9.83 1.04 -14.55
CA GLU A 153 8.46 0.53 -14.65
C GLU A 153 7.44 1.62 -14.30
N PHE A 154 7.68 2.36 -13.22
CA PHE A 154 6.81 3.46 -12.80
C PHE A 154 6.96 4.67 -13.72
N GLN A 155 8.19 5.02 -14.08
CA GLN A 155 8.49 6.17 -14.94
C GLN A 155 7.82 6.04 -16.32
N ASN A 156 7.75 4.82 -16.86
CA ASN A 156 7.13 4.52 -18.16
C ASN A 156 5.60 4.59 -18.18
N LEU A 157 4.93 4.70 -17.03
CA LEU A 157 3.47 4.86 -16.98
C LEU A 157 3.04 6.19 -17.63
N PRO A 158 1.96 6.21 -18.43
CA PRO A 158 1.40 7.44 -18.99
C PRO A 158 0.70 8.23 -17.88
N LYS A 159 1.38 9.25 -17.34
CA LYS A 159 0.94 10.01 -16.17
C LYS A 159 0.73 11.48 -16.54
N LYS A 160 -0.27 12.10 -15.92
CA LYS A 160 -0.41 13.56 -15.89
C LYS A 160 0.67 14.18 -15.01
N SER A 161 0.89 15.48 -15.18
CA SER A 161 1.77 16.28 -14.34
C SER A 161 0.96 17.36 -13.60
N PRO A 162 0.88 17.34 -12.25
CA PRO A 162 1.37 16.26 -11.38
C PRO A 162 0.48 15.01 -11.44
N CYS A 163 1.06 13.87 -11.10
CA CYS A 163 0.36 12.62 -10.74
C CYS A 163 0.47 12.42 -9.22
N HIS A 164 -0.65 12.17 -8.56
CA HIS A 164 -0.68 11.96 -7.11
C HIS A 164 -0.74 10.49 -6.74
N ILE A 165 -0.24 10.15 -5.56
CA ILE A 165 -0.36 8.80 -5.00
C ILE A 165 -1.07 8.92 -3.66
N GLY A 166 -2.18 8.20 -3.53
CA GLY A 166 -2.99 8.10 -2.32
C GLY A 166 -2.77 6.78 -1.60
N PHE A 167 -3.13 6.74 -0.32
CA PHE A 167 -3.30 5.51 0.43
C PHE A 167 -4.62 5.55 1.20
N ALA A 168 -5.39 4.47 1.16
CA ALA A 168 -6.57 4.23 1.98
C ALA A 168 -6.42 2.96 2.81
N PHE A 169 -6.86 3.00 4.07
CA PHE A 169 -6.84 1.85 4.95
C PHE A 169 -7.94 0.85 4.59
N PHE A 170 -9.06 1.32 4.03
CA PHE A 170 -10.15 0.51 3.50
C PHE A 170 -10.82 1.25 2.32
N HIS A 171 -11.59 0.53 1.49
CA HIS A 171 -12.17 1.12 0.27
C HIS A 171 -13.17 2.25 0.56
N ASP A 172 -13.82 2.22 1.72
CA ASP A 172 -14.81 3.21 2.14
C ASP A 172 -14.21 4.38 2.95
N GLU A 173 -12.88 4.40 3.16
CA GLU A 173 -12.21 5.45 3.92
C GLU A 173 -11.65 6.58 3.03
N GLU A 174 -11.45 7.76 3.64
CA GLU A 174 -10.80 8.90 2.97
C GLU A 174 -9.35 8.56 2.63
N ARG A 175 -8.94 8.89 1.40
CA ARG A 175 -7.56 8.70 0.95
C ARG A 175 -6.66 9.77 1.54
N THR A 176 -5.50 9.35 2.05
CA THR A 176 -4.42 10.26 2.40
C THR A 176 -3.48 10.40 1.22
N LYS A 177 -3.22 11.63 0.75
CA LYS A 177 -2.19 11.87 -0.27
C LYS A 177 -0.80 11.66 0.34
N ILE A 178 -0.06 10.69 -0.15
CA ILE A 178 1.26 10.31 0.37
C ILE A 178 2.41 10.81 -0.51
N PHE A 179 2.18 11.01 -1.81
CA PHE A 179 3.25 11.44 -2.72
C PHE A 179 2.71 12.18 -3.94
N SER A 180 3.58 12.89 -4.65
CA SER A 180 3.28 13.51 -5.95
C SER A 180 4.51 13.46 -6.83
N VAL A 181 4.32 13.13 -8.10
CA VAL A 181 5.36 13.07 -9.12
C VAL A 181 5.00 14.07 -10.21
N ASP A 182 5.98 14.86 -10.64
CA ASP A 182 5.84 15.80 -11.76
C ASP A 182 6.07 15.11 -13.11
#